data_AF-A0A2K8SSD9-F1
#
_entry.id   AF-A0A2K8SSD9-F1
#
_cell.length_a   1.000
_cell.length_b   1.000
_cell.length_c   1.000
_cell.angle_alpha   90.00
_cell.angle_beta   90.00
_cell.angle_gamma   90.00
#
_symmetry.space_group_name_H-M   'P 1'
#
loop_
_entity.id
_entity.type
_entity.pdbx_description
1 polymer ?
#
loop_
_entity_poly.entity_id
_entity_poly.type
_entity_poly.pdbx_seq_one_letter_code
_entity_poly.pdbx_strand_id
1 'polypeptide(L)' 'MPYTNEEGGLLNNFAREPKIYQAEPPTEGQKRTYLFLGIAATVLVGGLVLVAFFVSKSS' A
#
# COMPACT_ATOMS: atom_id res chain seq x y z
N MET A 1 -31.96 16.16 -4.90
CA MET A 1 -30.83 16.36 -5.85
C MET A 1 -29.55 16.10 -5.06
N PRO A 2 -28.47 15.51 -5.62
CA PRO A 2 -27.30 15.10 -4.83
C PRO A 2 -26.52 16.25 -4.14
N TYR A 3 -26.90 17.50 -4.41
CA TYR A 3 -26.31 18.72 -3.90
C TYR A 3 -27.27 19.59 -3.07
N THR A 4 -28.49 19.11 -2.81
CA THR A 4 -29.49 19.80 -1.95
C THR A 4 -29.71 19.05 -0.63
N ASN A 5 -28.74 18.24 -0.21
CA ASN A 5 -28.84 17.42 1.01
C ASN A 5 -28.51 18.22 2.29
N GLU A 6 -28.52 19.55 2.20
CA GLU A 6 -28.40 20.43 3.37
C GLU A 6 -29.78 20.55 4.03
N GLU A 7 -29.83 20.62 5.37
CA GLU A 7 -31.09 20.68 6.13
C GLU A 7 -31.99 21.87 5.75
N GLY A 8 -31.41 22.95 5.21
CA GLY A 8 -32.13 24.12 4.71
C GLY A 8 -32.62 24.05 3.27
N GLY A 9 -32.32 22.98 2.51
CA GLY A 9 -32.71 22.82 1.12
C GLY A 9 -31.93 23.70 0.12
N LEU A 10 -30.88 24.38 0.57
CA LEU A 10 -29.97 25.17 -0.28
C LEU A 10 -28.96 24.25 -1.00
N LEU A 11 -28.28 24.83 -2.00
CA LEU A 11 -27.17 24.17 -2.67
C LEU A 11 -25.97 24.09 -1.71
N ASN A 12 -25.57 22.86 -1.38
CA ASN A 12 -24.42 22.62 -0.53
C ASN A 12 -23.11 22.85 -1.32
N ASN A 13 -22.37 23.91 -0.95
CA ASN A 13 -21.06 24.24 -1.50
C ASN A 13 -19.89 23.83 -0.57
N PHE A 14 -20.15 23.02 0.46
CA PHE A 14 -19.12 22.43 1.30
C PHE A 14 -18.52 21.18 0.65
N ALA A 15 -17.26 20.91 0.95
CA ALA A 15 -16.61 19.68 0.52
C ALA A 15 -17.35 18.46 1.12
N ARG A 16 -17.60 17.44 0.31
CA ARG A 16 -18.15 16.18 0.80
C ARG A 16 -17.13 15.52 1.72
N GLU A 17 -17.56 15.13 2.92
CA GLU A 17 -16.74 14.31 3.79
C GLU A 17 -16.36 13.00 3.08
N PRO A 18 -15.07 12.63 3.05
CA PRO A 18 -14.67 11.36 2.48
C PRO A 18 -15.26 10.23 3.32
N LYS A 19 -15.76 9.20 2.65
CA LYS A 19 -16.20 7.99 3.35
C LYS A 19 -14.98 7.37 4.04
N ILE A 20 -14.99 7.37 5.37
CA ILE A 20 -13.97 6.70 6.18
C ILE A 20 -14.19 5.19 6.07
N TYR A 21 -13.17 4.47 5.61
CA TYR A 21 -13.15 3.00 5.59
C TYR A 21 -12.09 2.50 6.57
N GLN A 22 -12.38 1.36 7.22
CA GLN A 22 -11.41 0.69 8.08
C GLN A 22 -10.50 -0.19 7.23
N ALA A 23 -9.25 -0.36 7.68
CA ALA A 23 -8.34 -1.31 7.07
C ALA A 23 -8.83 -2.74 7.39
N GLU A 24 -9.01 -3.55 6.35
CA GLU A 24 -9.32 -4.97 6.50
C GLU A 24 -8.02 -5.78 6.69
N PRO A 25 -8.05 -6.85 7.50
CA PRO A 25 -6.92 -7.77 7.58
C PRO A 25 -6.70 -8.45 6.23
N PRO A 26 -5.46 -8.85 5.91
CA PRO A 26 -5.17 -9.48 4.63
C PRO A 26 -5.89 -10.83 4.49
N THR A 27 -6.43 -11.08 3.30
CA THR A 27 -7.01 -12.37 2.91
C THR A 27 -5.94 -13.47 2.84
N GLU A 28 -6.35 -14.73 2.80
CA GLU A 28 -5.38 -15.84 2.65
C GLU A 28 -4.54 -15.73 1.37
N GLY A 29 -5.14 -15.28 0.27
CA GLY A 29 -4.43 -15.04 -0.98
C GLY A 29 -3.37 -13.96 -0.82
N GLN A 30 -3.73 -12.83 -0.20
CA GLN A 30 -2.79 -11.73 0.08
C GLN A 30 -1.64 -12.18 0.98
N LYS A 31 -1.90 -12.97 2.02
CA LYS A 31 -0.85 -13.52 2.89
C LYS A 31 0.17 -14.36 2.11
N ARG A 32 -0.30 -15.22 1.19
CA ARG A 32 0.58 -16.03 0.34
C ARG A 32 1.40 -15.14 -0.62
N THR A 33 0.77 -14.15 -1.23
CA THR A 33 1.48 -13.18 -2.09
C THR A 33 2.56 -12.42 -1.32
N TYR A 34 2.26 -11.95 -0.11
CA TYR A 34 3.24 -11.26 0.74
C TYR A 34 4.42 -12.15 1.11
N LEU A 35 4.18 -13.44 1.36
CA LEU A 35 5.26 -14.40 1.59
C LEU A 35 6.19 -14.49 0.37
N PHE A 36 5.64 -14.64 -0.84
CA PHE A 36 6.44 -14.67 -2.06
C PHE A 36 7.19 -13.37 -2.31
N LEU A 37 6.55 -12.21 -2.08
CA LEU A 37 7.22 -10.91 -2.19
C LEU A 37 8.35 -10.76 -1.17
N GLY A 38 8.15 -11.22 0.06
CA GLY A 38 9.19 -11.21 1.10
C GLY A 38 10.39 -12.08 0.72
N ILE A 39 10.14 -13.28 0.17
CA ILE A 39 11.21 -14.15 -0.35
C ILE A 39 11.95 -13.46 -1.49
N ALA A 40 11.22 -12.95 -2.49
CA ALA A 40 11.81 -12.29 -3.65
C ALA A 40 12.67 -11.08 -3.25
N ALA A 41 12.17 -10.24 -2.34
CA ALA A 41 12.91 -9.09 -1.81
C ALA A 41 14.18 -9.53 -1.07
N THR A 42 14.09 -10.57 -0.25
CA THR A 42 15.25 -11.09 0.51
C THR A 42 16.33 -11.64 -0.42
N VAL A 43 15.93 -12.42 -1.44
CA VAL A 43 16.87 -12.95 -2.45
C VAL A 43 17.52 -11.82 -3.23
N LEU A 44 16.75 -10.81 -3.64
CA LEU A 44 17.28 -9.67 -4.39
C LEU A 44 18.29 -8.88 -3.55
N VAL A 45 17.90 -8.44 -2.36
CA VAL A 45 18.77 -7.63 -1.49
C VAL A 45 19.98 -8.43 -1.04
N GLY A 46 19.80 -9.68 -0.62
CA GLY A 46 20.89 -10.58 -0.24
C GLY A 46 21.85 -10.84 -1.40
N GLY A 47 21.35 -11.06 -2.61
CA GLY A 47 22.15 -11.21 -3.82
C GLY A 47 22.98 -9.96 -4.13
N LEU A 48 22.38 -8.77 -4.04
CA LEU A 48 23.10 -7.50 -4.25
C LEU A 48 24.20 -7.29 -3.20
N VAL A 49 23.93 -7.59 -1.93
CA VAL A 49 24.93 -7.51 -0.85
C VAL A 49 26.08 -8.49 -1.11
N LEU A 50 25.78 -9.73 -1.51
CA LEU A 50 26.81 -10.72 -1.87
C LEU A 50 27.68 -10.24 -3.03
N VAL A 51 27.07 -9.74 -4.11
CA VAL A 51 27.80 -9.18 -5.26
C VAL A 51 28.72 -8.03 -4.80
N ALA A 52 28.18 -7.07 -4.04
CA ALA A 52 28.96 -5.94 -3.53
C ALA A 52 30.13 -6.39 -2.64
N PHE A 53 29.90 -7.37 -1.76
CA PHE A 53 30.93 -7.93 -0.89
C PHE A 53 32.08 -8.56 -1.68
N PHE A 54 31.77 -9.41 -2.68
CA PHE A 54 32.80 -10.07 -3.47
C PHE A 54 33.59 -9.09 -4.34
N VAL A 55 32.91 -8.10 -4.95
CA VAL A 55 33.59 -7.05 -5.71
C VAL A 55 34.52 -6.24 -4.80
N SER A 56 34.03 -5.81 -3.63
CA SER A 56 34.82 -5.02 -2.69
C SER A 56 36.03 -5.78 -2.14
N LYS A 57 35.93 -7.09 -1.92
CA LYS A 57 37.06 -7.92 -1.49
C LYS A 57 38.13 -8.08 -2.58
N SER A 58 37.74 -7.98 -3.84
CA SER A 58 38.61 -8.20 -5.00
C SER A 58 39.40 -6.97 -5.47
N SER A 59 39.10 -5.78 -4.92
CA SER A 59 39.93 -4.57 -5.00
C SER A 59 40.90 -4.50 -3.83
#